data_AF-A0A369I953-F1
#
_entry.id   AF-A0A369I953-F1
#
_cell.length_a   1.000
_cell.length_b   1.000
_cell.length_c   1.000
_cell.angle_alpha   90.00
_cell.angle_beta   90.00
_cell.angle_gamma   90.00
#
_symmetry.space_group_name_H-M   'P 1'
#
loop_
_entity.id
_entity.type
_entity.pdbx_description
1 polymer ?
#
loop_
_entity_poly.entity_id
_entity_poly.type
_entity_poly.pdbx_seq_one_letter_code
_entity_poly.pdbx_strand_id
1 'polypeptide(L)' 'METLLIEIRNPKGMNLIWNLEEMDIIKILKREEAPKPKEKLSERFRGCISPEEGEKLNEYIKQSREEWERDF' A
#
# COMPACT_ATOMS: atom_id res chain seq x y z
N MET A 1 -0.02 28.92 4.17
CA MET A 1 1.02 28.08 4.81
C MET A 1 2.10 27.85 3.78
N GLU A 2 3.33 28.25 4.08
CA GLU A 2 4.48 28.09 3.18
C GLU A 2 5.36 26.96 3.72
N THR A 3 5.66 25.97 2.88
CA THR A 3 6.48 24.82 3.26
C THR A 3 7.89 25.01 2.73
N LEU A 4 8.87 25.21 3.61
CA LEU A 4 10.28 25.24 3.25
C LEU A 4 10.91 23.87 3.43
N LEU A 5 11.67 23.43 2.42
CA LEU A 5 12.46 22.20 2.47
C LEU A 5 13.89 22.54 2.88
N ILE A 6 14.29 22.07 4.06
CA ILE A 6 15.63 22.30 4.62
C ILE A 6 16.46 21.02 4.54
N GLU A 7 17.69 21.15 4.03
CA GLU A 7 18.66 20.05 4.00
C GLU A 7 19.64 20.20 5.17
N ILE A 8 19.71 19.19 6.03
CA ILE A 8 20.62 19.20 7.18
C ILE A 8 21.97 18.63 6.74
N ARG A 9 22.98 19.49 6.69
CA ARG A 9 24.35 19.12 6.29
C ARG A 9 25.27 18.71 7.46
N ASN A 10 24.84 18.94 8.69
CA ASN A 10 25.65 18.68 9.88
C ASN A 10 24.80 17.99 10.96
N PRO A 11 25.26 16.88 11.57
CA PRO A 11 24.52 16.17 12.61
C PRO A 11 24.20 17.04 13.84
N LYS A 12 25.01 18.05 14.16
CA LYS A 12 24.70 19.02 15.24
C LYS A 12 23.47 19.88 14.93
N GLY A 13 23.17 20.08 13.64
CA GLY A 13 22.00 20.82 13.20
C GLY A 13 20.70 20.11 13.56
N MET A 14 20.72 18.78 13.72
CA MET A 14 19.53 18.01 14.06
C MET A 14 18.95 18.46 15.41
N ASN A 15 19.77 18.52 16.46
CA ASN A 15 19.32 18.95 17.79
C ASN A 15 18.69 20.35 17.76
N LEU A 16 19.22 21.28 16.96
CA LEU A 16 18.65 22.61 16.83
C LEU A 16 17.23 22.58 16.25
N ILE A 17 16.97 21.71 15.28
CA ILE A 17 15.63 21.52 14.68
C ILE A 17 14.67 20.91 15.71
N TRP A 18 15.11 19.94 16.52
CA TRP A 18 14.28 19.39 17.60
C TRP A 18 13.89 20.47 18.62
N ASN A 19 14.83 21.34 19.02
CA ASN A 19 14.55 22.44 19.93
C ASN A 19 13.55 23.44 19.31
N LEU A 20 13.65 23.72 18.01
CA LEU A 20 12.72 24.59 17.30
C LEU A 20 11.31 23.96 17.15
N GLU A 21 11.23 22.63 17.07
CA GLU A 21 9.96 21.90 17.09
C GLU A 21 9.32 21.91 18.49
N GLU A 22 10.11 21.74 19.57
CA GLU A 22 9.62 21.88 20.95
C GLU A 22 9.07 23.28 21.25
N MET A 23 9.61 24.30 20.59
CA MET A 23 9.14 25.69 20.69
C MET A 23 7.95 25.99 19.76
N ASP A 24 7.42 25.00 19.03
CA ASP A 24 6.31 25.11 18.07
C ASP A 24 6.58 26.08 16.88
N ILE A 25 7.86 26.40 16.62
CA ILE A 25 8.27 27.35 15.57
C ILE A 25 8.31 26.65 14.20
N ILE A 26 8.70 25.38 14.18
CA ILE A 26 8.75 24.56 12.98
C ILE A 26 8.06 23.23 13.23
N LYS A 27 7.44 22.68 12.19
CA LYS A 27 6.88 21.32 12.21
C LYS A 27 7.73 20.44 11.32
N ILE A 28 8.35 19.40 11.88
CA ILE A 28 9.13 18.46 11.08
C ILE A 28 8.16 17.59 10.29
N LEU A 29 7.93 17.98 9.04
CA LEU A 29 7.20 17.16 8.08
C LEU A 29 8.13 16.03 7.63
N LYS A 30 8.18 14.95 8.43
CA LYS A 30 8.77 13.70 7.95
C LYS A 30 7.99 13.33 6.69
N ARG A 31 8.70 13.34 5.56
CA ARG A 31 8.18 12.80 4.32
C ARG A 31 7.91 11.34 4.63
N GLU A 32 6.65 10.99 4.88
CA GLU A 32 6.25 9.59 4.86
C GLU A 32 6.78 9.07 3.54
N GLU A 33 7.71 8.12 3.62
CA GLU A 33 8.22 7.44 2.44
C GLU A 33 6.99 7.07 1.62
N ALA A 34 6.94 7.54 0.37
CA ALA A 34 5.80 7.31 -0.50
C ALA A 34 5.39 5.85 -0.34
N PRO A 35 4.12 5.55 0.00
CA PRO A 35 3.73 4.21 0.40
C PRO A 35 4.26 3.26 -0.66
N LYS A 36 5.15 2.34 -0.25
CA LYS A 36 5.74 1.34 -1.15
C LYS A 36 4.61 0.83 -2.04
N PRO A 37 4.79 0.76 -3.37
CA PRO A 37 3.73 0.33 -4.27
C PRO A 37 3.18 -0.97 -3.69
N LYS A 38 1.91 -0.94 -3.27
CA LYS A 38 1.26 -2.06 -2.60
C LYS A 38 1.53 -3.28 -3.49
N GLU A 39 2.18 -4.27 -2.92
CA GLU A 39 2.56 -5.50 -3.61
C GLU A 39 1.37 -5.96 -4.46
N LYS A 40 1.59 -6.19 -5.76
CA LYS A 40 0.46 -6.46 -6.66
C LYS A 40 -0.26 -7.70 -6.12
N LEU A 41 -1.59 -7.63 -6.01
CA LEU A 41 -2.39 -8.74 -5.49
C LEU A 41 -2.12 -10.03 -6.27
N SER A 42 -1.84 -9.91 -7.58
CA SER A 42 -1.44 -11.02 -8.44
C SER A 42 -0.15 -11.70 -8.00
N GLU A 43 0.81 -10.98 -7.43
CA GLU A 43 2.04 -11.55 -6.87
C GLU A 43 1.76 -12.22 -5.53
N ARG A 44 0.97 -11.57 -4.67
CA ARG A 44 0.59 -12.09 -3.35
C ARG A 44 -0.20 -13.40 -3.39
N PHE A 45 -1.07 -13.57 -4.38
CA PHE A 45 -1.95 -14.74 -4.48
C PHE A 45 -1.51 -15.75 -5.57
N ARG A 46 -0.33 -15.56 -6.19
CA ARG A 46 0.19 -16.51 -7.18
C ARG A 46 0.46 -17.86 -6.51
N GLY A 47 -0.16 -18.91 -7.02
CA GLY A 47 -0.01 -20.27 -6.49
C GLY A 47 -0.82 -20.56 -5.21
N CYS A 48 -1.71 -19.65 -4.80
CA CYS A 48 -2.59 -19.87 -3.65
C CYS A 48 -3.64 -20.96 -3.89
N ILE A 49 -3.92 -21.30 -5.16
CA ILE A 49 -4.87 -22.34 -5.56
C ILE A 49 -4.13 -23.32 -6.47
N SER A 50 -4.24 -24.61 -6.18
CA SER A 50 -3.71 -25.69 -7.02
C SER A 50 -4.42 -25.69 -8.38
N PRO A 51 -3.74 -26.06 -9.48
CA PRO A 51 -4.37 -26.10 -10.81
C PRO A 51 -5.63 -26.98 -10.85
N GLU A 52 -5.61 -28.11 -10.13
CA GLU A 52 -6.73 -29.05 -10.03
C GLU A 52 -7.95 -28.45 -9.31
N GLU A 53 -7.72 -27.64 -8.27
CA GLU A 53 -8.78 -26.97 -7.53
C GLU A 53 -9.35 -25.78 -8.33
N GLY A 54 -8.51 -25.10 -9.10
CA GLY A 54 -8.93 -24.03 -10.00
C GLY A 54 -9.82 -24.53 -11.14
N GLU A 55 -9.55 -25.71 -11.67
CA GLU A 55 -10.38 -26.34 -12.72
C GLU A 55 -11.77 -26.71 -12.17
N LYS A 56 -11.82 -27.37 -11.00
CA LYS A 56 -13.09 -27.70 -10.33
C LYS A 56 -13.92 -26.46 -9.99
N LEU A 57 -13.27 -25.38 -9.54
CA LEU A 57 -13.95 -24.12 -9.26
C LEU A 57 -14.55 -23.52 -10.53
N ASN A 58 -13.82 -23.55 -11.66
CA ASN A 58 -14.32 -23.06 -12.93
C ASN A 58 -15.49 -23.90 -13.45
N GLU A 59 -15.43 -25.22 -13.33
CA GLU A 59 -16.55 -26.10 -13.71
C GLU A 59 -17.80 -25.82 -12.87
N TYR A 60 -17.64 -25.65 -11.55
CA TYR A 60 -18.74 -25.31 -10.65
C TYR A 60 -19.37 -23.95 -11.00
N ILE A 61 -18.56 -22.94 -11.29
CA ILE A 61 -19.04 -21.61 -11.71
C ILE A 61 -19.81 -21.72 -13.03
N LYS A 62 -19.33 -22.53 -13.97
CA LYS A 62 -19.97 -22.73 -15.27
C LYS A 62 -21.34 -23.40 -15.09
N GLN A 63 -21.40 -24.49 -14.32
CA GLN A 63 -22.66 -25.17 -14.00
C GLN A 63 -23.66 -24.23 -13.33
N SER A 64 -23.21 -23.47 -12.33
CA SER A 64 -24.06 -22.50 -11.64
C SER A 64 -24.62 -21.46 -12.61
N ARG A 65 -23.83 -20.97 -13.57
CA ARG A 65 -24.32 -20.00 -14.58
C ARG A 65 -25.34 -20.62 -15.53
N GLU A 66 -25.10 -21.86 -15.97
CA GLU A 66 -26.04 -22.60 -16.82
C GLU A 66 -27.37 -22.86 -16.11
N GLU A 67 -27.34 -23.11 -14.80
CA GLU A 67 -28.55 -23.23 -13.97
C GLU A 67 -29.32 -21.91 -13.87
N TRP A 68 -28.64 -20.79 -13.71
CA TRP A 68 -29.26 -19.47 -13.63
C TRP A 68 -29.85 -19.00 -14.97
N GLU A 69 -29.23 -19.35 -16.10
CA GLU A 69 -29.74 -19.04 -17.45
C GLU A 69 -30.89 -19.95 -17.87
N ARG A 70 -31.06 -21.12 -17.24
CA ARG A 70 -32.17 -22.06 -17.54
C ARG A 70 -33.52 -21.62 -16.98
N ASP A 71 -33.53 -20.76 -15.97
CA ASP A 71 -34.73 -20.25 -15.30
C ASP A 71 -35.18 -18.87 -15.83
N PHE A 72 -34.61 -18.40 -16.95
CA PHE A 72 -34.99 -17.18 -17.67
C PHE A 72 -35.72 -17.46 -19.00
#